data_AF-A0A816BN43-F1
#
_entry.id   AF-A0A816BN43-F1
#
_cell.length_a   1.000
_cell.length_b   1.000
_cell.length_c   1.000
_cell.angle_alpha   90.00
_cell.angle_beta   90.00
_cell.angle_gamma   90.00
#
_symmetry.space_group_name_H-M   'P 1'
#
loop_
_entity.id
_entity.type
_entity.pdbx_description
1 polymer ?
#
loop_
_entity_poly.entity_id
_entity_poly.type
_entity_poly.pdbx_seq_one_letter_code
_entity_poly.pdbx_strand_id
1 'polypeptide(L)'
;IGTVVAGNSTPGDSPSELNAPKGIAVDQYGAIIVADSSNYRIQRFPLGSTVGTTLAINSTTNILGQVRDLHINVNNEIFVTDSDYSHVIKYYPNNGVGVTFSRQLWIRLSSKSVVRPIWKFRRWK
;
A
#
# COMPACT_ATOMS: atom_id res chain seq x y z
N ILE A 1 -18.58 6.89 -25.22
CA ILE A 1 -18.59 5.49 -24.73
C ILE A 1 -17.48 5.38 -23.68
N GLY A 2 -17.77 4.84 -22.49
CA GLY A 2 -16.76 4.64 -21.45
C GLY A 2 -16.07 3.27 -21.60
N THR A 3 -14.84 3.14 -21.09
CA THR A 3 -14.05 1.90 -21.11
C THR A 3 -13.66 1.49 -19.70
N VAL A 4 -13.53 0.17 -19.47
CA VAL A 4 -13.02 -0.36 -18.20
C VAL A 4 -11.50 -0.25 -18.20
N VAL A 5 -10.96 0.40 -17.17
CA VAL A 5 -9.51 0.62 -17.01
C VAL A 5 -8.93 -0.07 -15.76
N ALA A 6 -9.79 -0.70 -14.95
CA ALA A 6 -9.41 -1.46 -13.76
C ALA A 6 -10.50 -2.49 -13.47
N GLY A 7 -10.11 -3.74 -13.16
CA GLY A 7 -11.03 -4.85 -12.96
C GLY A 7 -11.60 -5.42 -14.27
N ASN A 8 -12.47 -6.43 -14.14
CA ASN A 8 -13.06 -7.17 -15.26
C ASN A 8 -14.61 -7.18 -15.23
N SER A 9 -15.23 -6.30 -14.45
CA SER A 9 -16.69 -6.24 -14.21
C SER A 9 -17.29 -7.44 -13.46
N THR A 10 -16.46 -8.29 -12.85
CA THR A 10 -16.90 -9.39 -12.00
C THR A 10 -16.46 -9.13 -10.55
N PRO A 11 -17.39 -9.21 -9.57
CA PRO A 11 -17.01 -9.20 -8.17
C PRO A 11 -16.14 -10.40 -7.80
N GLY A 12 -14.98 -10.15 -7.20
CA GLY A 12 -14.04 -11.18 -6.80
C GLY A 12 -12.76 -10.60 -6.19
N ASP A 13 -11.81 -11.46 -5.85
CA ASP A 13 -10.56 -11.13 -5.18
C ASP A 13 -9.31 -11.43 -6.04
N SER A 14 -9.50 -11.92 -7.26
CA SER A 14 -8.40 -12.11 -8.22
C SER A 14 -7.71 -10.77 -8.57
N PRO A 15 -6.49 -10.80 -9.12
CA PRO A 15 -5.78 -9.59 -9.53
C PRO A 15 -6.52 -8.71 -10.55
N SER A 16 -7.42 -9.30 -11.36
CA SER A 16 -8.26 -8.60 -12.34
C SER A 16 -9.71 -8.39 -11.86
N GLU A 17 -10.02 -8.70 -10.61
CA GLU A 17 -11.36 -8.56 -10.02
C GLU A 17 -11.35 -7.49 -8.92
N LEU A 18 -12.50 -6.91 -8.65
CA LEU A 18 -12.71 -5.91 -7.61
C LEU A 18 -14.02 -6.21 -6.88
N ASN A 19 -14.11 -5.88 -5.61
CA ASN A 19 -15.29 -6.07 -4.78
C ASN A 19 -15.69 -4.77 -4.07
N ALA A 20 -16.78 -4.17 -4.54
CA ALA A 20 -17.29 -2.88 -4.09
C ALA A 20 -16.21 -1.77 -4.02
N PRO A 21 -15.51 -1.47 -5.15
CA PRO A 21 -14.51 -0.41 -5.17
C PRO A 21 -15.15 0.97 -4.89
N LYS A 22 -14.50 1.80 -4.08
CA LYS A 22 -15.07 3.10 -3.65
C LYS A 22 -14.23 4.33 -3.98
N GLY A 23 -12.90 4.19 -3.94
CA GLY A 23 -11.95 5.30 -4.11
C GLY A 23 -10.97 5.02 -5.23
N ILE A 24 -10.51 6.08 -5.90
CA ILE A 24 -9.59 6.00 -7.03
C ILE A 24 -8.62 7.17 -7.03
N ALA A 25 -7.38 6.92 -7.44
CA ALA A 25 -6.41 7.94 -7.81
C ALA A 25 -5.55 7.44 -8.97
N VAL A 26 -4.81 8.37 -9.57
CA VAL A 26 -3.89 8.09 -10.68
C VAL A 26 -2.49 8.50 -10.26
N ASP A 27 -1.53 7.60 -10.39
CA ASP A 27 -0.12 7.92 -10.11
C ASP A 27 0.53 8.70 -11.28
N GLN A 28 1.74 9.21 -11.06
CA GLN A 28 2.47 9.98 -12.08
C GLN A 28 2.80 9.17 -13.37
N TYR A 29 2.69 7.85 -13.32
CA TYR A 29 2.90 6.95 -14.46
C TYR A 29 1.58 6.57 -15.16
N GLY A 30 0.46 7.15 -14.74
CA GLY A 30 -0.87 6.87 -15.29
C GLY A 30 -1.49 5.56 -14.78
N ALA A 31 -0.92 4.92 -13.77
CA ALA A 31 -1.51 3.72 -13.19
C ALA A 31 -2.70 4.11 -12.29
N ILE A 32 -3.74 3.29 -12.34
CA ILE A 32 -4.95 3.47 -11.55
C ILE A 32 -4.80 2.77 -10.22
N ILE A 33 -4.92 3.51 -9.11
CA ILE A 33 -4.94 2.94 -7.76
C ILE A 33 -6.39 2.91 -7.29
N VAL A 34 -6.85 1.75 -6.83
CA VAL A 34 -8.24 1.51 -6.42
C VAL A 34 -8.30 1.06 -4.97
N ALA A 35 -9.18 1.69 -4.20
CA ALA A 35 -9.64 1.21 -2.90
C ALA A 35 -10.67 0.09 -3.13
N ASP A 36 -10.23 -1.15 -2.96
CA ASP A 36 -11.04 -2.34 -3.15
C ASP A 36 -11.65 -2.75 -1.80
N SER A 37 -12.73 -2.05 -1.44
CA SER A 37 -13.20 -1.90 -0.06
C SER A 37 -13.65 -3.20 0.59
N SER A 38 -14.41 -4.04 -0.13
CA SER A 38 -14.92 -5.30 0.43
C SER A 38 -13.87 -6.41 0.42
N ASN A 39 -12.75 -6.20 -0.28
CA ASN A 39 -11.58 -7.07 -0.22
C ASN A 39 -10.52 -6.56 0.77
N TYR A 40 -10.78 -5.46 1.48
CA TYR A 40 -9.85 -4.85 2.45
C TYR A 40 -8.44 -4.70 1.87
N ARG A 41 -8.36 -4.17 0.63
CA ARG A 41 -7.09 -4.00 -0.07
C ARG A 41 -7.03 -2.72 -0.91
N ILE A 42 -5.82 -2.37 -1.30
CA ILE A 42 -5.50 -1.34 -2.29
C ILE A 42 -4.83 -2.03 -3.47
N GLN A 43 -5.39 -1.86 -4.66
CA GLN A 43 -4.89 -2.44 -5.90
C GLN A 43 -4.31 -1.35 -6.81
N ARG A 44 -3.24 -1.66 -7.54
CA ARG A 44 -2.67 -0.80 -8.58
C ARG A 44 -2.74 -1.48 -9.94
N PHE A 45 -3.37 -0.83 -10.89
CA PHE A 45 -3.51 -1.25 -12.28
C PHE A 45 -2.58 -0.40 -13.14
N PRO A 46 -1.51 -0.98 -13.73
CA PRO A 46 -0.67 -0.26 -14.69
C PRO A 46 -1.49 0.37 -15.82
N LEU A 47 -1.01 1.47 -16.39
CA LEU A 47 -1.69 2.14 -17.51
C LEU A 47 -1.97 1.14 -18.65
N GLY A 48 -3.24 0.99 -19.01
CA GLY A 48 -3.69 0.07 -20.05
C GLY A 48 -3.87 -1.39 -19.62
N SER A 49 -3.64 -1.72 -18.35
CA SER A 49 -3.85 -3.07 -17.80
C SER A 49 -5.11 -3.12 -16.93
N THR A 50 -5.94 -4.14 -17.13
CA THR A 50 -7.05 -4.49 -16.21
C THR A 50 -6.63 -5.50 -15.14
N VAL A 51 -5.36 -5.94 -15.15
CA VAL A 51 -4.76 -6.81 -14.14
C VAL A 51 -3.94 -5.95 -13.19
N GLY A 52 -4.28 -5.99 -11.90
CA GLY A 52 -3.68 -5.20 -10.86
C GLY A 52 -2.63 -5.95 -10.04
N THR A 53 -1.89 -5.21 -9.22
CA THR A 53 -1.05 -5.73 -8.15
C THR A 53 -1.52 -5.18 -6.81
N THR A 54 -1.55 -6.04 -5.79
CA THR A 54 -1.90 -5.63 -4.44
C THR A 54 -0.79 -4.77 -3.85
N LEU A 55 -1.10 -3.50 -3.56
CA LEU A 55 -0.20 -2.60 -2.85
C LEU A 55 -0.30 -2.85 -1.34
N ALA A 56 -1.51 -2.88 -0.80
CA ALA A 56 -1.77 -3.08 0.62
C ALA A 56 -2.97 -4.01 0.80
N ILE A 57 -2.94 -4.84 1.83
CA ILE A 57 -4.05 -5.72 2.21
C ILE A 57 -4.11 -5.86 3.72
N ASN A 58 -5.31 -6.09 4.26
CA ASN A 58 -5.48 -6.46 5.66
C ASN A 58 -4.66 -7.72 5.97
N SER A 59 -3.75 -7.61 6.92
CA SER A 59 -2.88 -8.69 7.38
C SER A 59 -2.42 -8.42 8.81
N THR A 60 -1.74 -9.39 9.42
CA THR A 60 -1.23 -9.27 10.81
C THR A 60 -0.31 -8.06 11.03
N THR A 61 0.34 -7.56 9.98
CA THR A 61 1.28 -6.42 10.03
C THR A 61 0.70 -5.12 9.45
N ASN A 62 -0.44 -5.21 8.76
CA ASN A 62 -1.14 -4.07 8.16
C ASN A 62 -2.63 -4.18 8.46
N ILE A 63 -3.05 -3.51 9.53
CA ILE A 63 -4.46 -3.42 9.91
C ILE A 63 -5.12 -2.44 8.94
N LEU A 64 -5.80 -2.99 7.93
CA LEU A 64 -6.57 -2.26 6.94
C LEU A 64 -8.05 -2.67 7.06
N GLY A 65 -8.92 -1.72 7.34
CA GLY A 65 -10.37 -1.94 7.33
C GLY A 65 -10.97 -1.65 5.97
N GLN A 66 -12.25 -1.28 5.97
CA GLN A 66 -12.94 -0.79 4.79
C GLN A 66 -12.32 0.52 4.31
N VAL A 67 -11.49 0.38 3.29
CA VAL A 67 -10.91 1.50 2.57
C VAL A 67 -11.99 2.24 1.81
N ARG A 68 -12.18 3.54 2.02
CA ARG A 68 -13.24 4.31 1.35
C ARG A 68 -12.70 5.12 0.19
N ASP A 69 -11.88 6.10 0.49
CA ASP A 69 -11.29 7.00 -0.50
C ASP A 69 -9.77 7.05 -0.35
N LEU A 70 -9.08 7.41 -1.44
CA LEU A 70 -7.64 7.53 -1.49
C LEU A 70 -7.17 8.73 -2.32
N HIS A 71 -6.00 9.27 -1.97
CA HIS A 71 -5.38 10.37 -2.70
C HIS A 71 -3.87 10.17 -2.80
N ILE A 72 -3.25 10.64 -3.88
CA ILE A 72 -1.81 10.54 -4.11
C ILE A 72 -1.23 11.94 -4.19
N ASN A 73 -0.17 12.21 -3.42
CA ASN A 73 0.52 13.50 -3.50
C ASN A 73 1.66 13.49 -4.53
N VAL A 74 2.30 14.65 -4.72
CA VAL A 74 3.44 14.85 -5.65
C VAL A 74 4.64 13.94 -5.36
N ASN A 75 4.80 13.45 -4.12
CA ASN A 75 5.87 12.51 -3.73
C ASN A 75 5.46 11.04 -3.96
N ASN A 76 4.35 10.81 -4.65
CA ASN A 76 3.72 9.51 -4.87
C ASN A 76 3.21 8.84 -3.57
N GLU A 77 3.03 9.56 -2.47
CA GLU A 77 2.53 8.98 -1.22
C GLU A 77 1.01 8.84 -1.28
N ILE A 78 0.48 7.68 -0.89
CA ILE A 78 -0.95 7.37 -0.94
C ILE A 78 -1.56 7.57 0.45
N PHE A 79 -2.55 8.46 0.55
CA PHE A 79 -3.33 8.71 1.75
C PHE A 79 -4.67 8.03 1.63
N VAL A 80 -5.08 7.33 2.68
CA VAL A 80 -6.18 6.38 2.62
C VAL A 80 -7.07 6.54 3.82
N THR A 81 -8.37 6.69 3.57
CA THR A 81 -9.38 6.74 4.64
C THR A 81 -9.85 5.32 4.97
N ASP A 82 -9.76 4.96 6.24
CA ASP A 82 -10.17 3.65 6.76
C ASP A 82 -11.32 3.85 7.75
N SER A 83 -12.51 3.43 7.36
CA SER A 83 -13.72 3.68 8.14
C SER A 83 -13.84 2.76 9.36
N ASP A 84 -13.23 1.58 9.35
CA ASP A 84 -13.44 0.62 10.44
C ASP A 84 -12.56 0.93 11.65
N TYR A 85 -11.38 1.52 11.40
CA TYR A 85 -10.42 1.86 12.44
C TYR A 85 -10.33 3.36 12.72
N SER A 86 -11.21 4.17 12.13
CA SER A 86 -11.32 5.62 12.37
C SER A 86 -9.98 6.37 12.22
N HIS A 87 -9.15 5.97 11.25
CA HIS A 87 -7.86 6.60 10.98
C HIS A 87 -7.65 6.90 9.50
N VAL A 88 -6.63 7.71 9.23
CA VAL A 88 -6.09 7.90 7.88
C VAL A 88 -4.71 7.27 7.84
N ILE A 89 -4.50 6.35 6.90
CA ILE A 89 -3.21 5.68 6.73
C ILE A 89 -2.47 6.31 5.56
N LYS A 90 -1.16 6.51 5.73
CA LYS A 90 -0.23 6.91 4.68
C LYS A 90 0.60 5.71 4.23
N TYR A 91 0.66 5.49 2.92
CA TYR A 91 1.43 4.44 2.27
C TYR A 91 2.47 5.03 1.31
N TYR A 92 3.65 4.42 1.25
CA TYR A 92 4.77 4.77 0.37
C TYR A 92 4.91 3.73 -0.76
N PRO A 93 4.27 3.88 -1.93
CA PRO A 93 4.44 2.92 -3.01
C PRO A 93 5.93 2.78 -3.32
N ASN A 94 6.49 1.62 -2.97
CA ASN A 94 7.88 1.35 -3.27
C ASN A 94 8.05 1.36 -4.79
N ASN A 95 9.15 1.94 -5.27
CA ASN A 95 9.52 2.00 -6.68
C ASN A 95 9.81 0.61 -7.32
N GLY A 96 9.37 -0.48 -6.69
CA GLY A 96 9.62 -1.86 -7.12
C GLY A 96 8.63 -2.81 -6.47
N VAL A 97 8.12 -3.71 -7.30
CA VAL A 97 7.26 -4.87 -7.03
C VAL A 97 7.31 -5.37 -5.58
N GLY A 98 6.15 -5.26 -4.90
CA GLY A 98 5.77 -6.04 -3.72
C GLY A 98 6.56 -5.77 -2.44
N VAL A 99 6.03 -4.93 -1.55
CA VAL A 99 6.36 -5.05 -0.11
C VAL A 99 5.20 -4.56 0.75
N THR A 100 4.79 -5.42 1.68
CA THR A 100 3.87 -5.16 2.77
C THR A 100 4.18 -3.84 3.47
N PHE A 101 3.18 -2.97 3.53
CA PHE A 101 3.23 -1.74 4.29
C PHE A 101 3.12 -2.02 5.79
N SER A 102 4.24 -2.03 6.50
CA SER A 102 4.19 -1.95 7.96
C SER A 102 3.93 -0.51 8.38
N ARG A 103 3.08 -0.31 9.39
CA ARG A 103 3.03 0.95 10.13
C ARG A 103 4.45 1.24 10.65
N GLN A 104 5.05 2.36 10.26
CA GLN A 104 6.22 2.85 10.97
C GLN A 104 5.80 3.22 12.40
N LEU A 105 6.24 2.43 13.39
CA LEU A 105 6.41 2.97 14.74
C LEU A 105 7.47 4.07 14.64
N TRP A 106 7.17 5.26 15.15
CA TRP A 106 8.11 6.38 15.22
C TRP A 106 9.32 6.02 16.08
N ILE A 107 10.37 5.45 15.49
CA ILE A 107 11.72 5.57 16.05
C ILE A 107 12.35 6.77 15.37
N ARG A 108 12.35 7.92 16.06
CA ARG A 108 13.21 9.05 15.69
C ARG A 108 14.65 8.55 15.78
N LEU A 109 15.27 8.22 14.65
CA LEU A 109 16.73 8.24 14.57
C LEU A 109 17.14 9.72 14.56
N SER A 110 17.41 10.28 15.74
CA SER A 110 18.18 11.52 15.79
C SER A 110 19.54 11.23 15.19
N SER A 111 19.88 11.97 14.13
CA SER A 111 21.12 11.82 13.38
C SER A 111 22.35 11.79 14.29
N LYS A 112 23.32 10.98 13.87
CA LYS A 112 24.71 10.86 14.35
C LYS A 112 24.90 9.99 15.59
N SER A 113 25.17 8.71 15.37
CA SER A 113 26.31 8.03 15.99
C SER A 113 26.69 6.79 15.19
N VAL A 114 27.90 6.82 14.65
CA VAL A 114 28.58 5.72 13.98
C VAL A 114 28.70 4.55 14.95
N VAL A 115 28.10 3.40 14.64
CA VAL A 115 28.40 2.16 15.36
C VAL A 115 29.45 1.40 14.55
N ARG A 116 30.68 1.35 15.06
CA ARG A 116 31.73 0.44 14.57
C ARG A 116 31.54 -0.93 15.21
N PRO A 117 31.77 -2.04 14.49
CA PRO A 117 31.67 -3.37 15.07
C PRO A 117 32.88 -3.63 15.97
N ILE A 118 32.67 -3.93 17.25
CA ILE A 118 33.73 -4.44 18.13
C ILE A 118 33.61 -5.96 18.16
N TRP A 119 34.47 -6.61 17.37
CA TRP A 119 34.93 -7.95 17.69
C TRP A 119 35.91 -7.84 18.86
N LYS A 120 35.60 -8.46 20.01
CA LYS A 120 36.62 -8.81 21.01
C LYS A 120 36.40 -10.23 21.52
N PHE A 121 37.37 -11.07 21.18
CA PHE A 121 37.60 -12.43 21.69
C PHE A 121 38.04 -12.41 23.18
N ARG A 122 37.68 -13.49 23.90
CA ARG A 122 38.30 -14.12 25.11
C ARG A 122 38.16 -13.37 26.45
N ARG A 123 38.01 -14.04 27.62
CA ARG A 123 38.59 -15.34 28.05
C ARG A 123 37.90 -15.95 29.32
N TRP A 124 37.63 -17.27 29.27
CA TRP A 124 37.75 -18.38 30.27
C TRP A 124 37.14 -18.31 31.70
N LYS A 125 36.45 -19.41 32.06
CA LYS A 125 36.95 -20.38 33.04
C LYS A 125 36.93 -21.77 32.43
#